data_AF-A0A6S7KEQ4-F1
#
_entry.id   AF-A0A6S7KEQ4-F1
#
_cell.length_a   1.000
_cell.length_b   1.000
_cell.length_c   1.000
_cell.angle_alpha   90.00
_cell.angle_beta   90.00
_cell.angle_gamma   90.00
#
_symmetry.space_group_name_H-M   'P 1'
#
loop_
_entity.id
_entity.type
_entity.pdbx_description
1 polymer ?
#
loop_
_entity_poly.entity_id
_entity_poly.type
_entity_poly.pdbx_seq_one_letter_code
_entity_poly.pdbx_strand_id
1 'polypeptide(L)'
;MFENMSVNDLKTYLRERGVSVNGYLKPALIEIANAVAKMMLPVVIEFEKGNNNQDIHNFIIHDMEISDPFSASHNLVNNFVDSPPFGLYDIFNYLIFHSCDYDKQGLAAYKAFDEYRLFQDGYVESLLTETMSKEGVHLYMGKVKPAMKEKTDEGKLFYDCWFMLEGKGANRGSVLKARCRCKGGRDGGCKHIAALMYSLEDLLNTRDNDSPTNVPCIWTKKPTTDSRPCDVKDLEIGKCEQPLKKHKNEHVYCEHIDVDVRHENDRDLPTNDAIQTFTQSLEKTGMRPTILPLLTKLYSQSQKSPSGNTSINSLKSENPPIKSEEMYGIMEQKL
;
A
#
# COMPACT_ATOMS: atom_id res chain seq x y z
N MET A 1 -25.77 18.08 37.97
CA MET A 1 -24.56 17.33 38.38
C MET A 1 -23.27 18.09 38.06
N PHE A 2 -23.13 18.65 36.86
CA PHE A 2 -21.88 19.27 36.38
C PHE A 2 -21.66 20.74 36.76
N GLU A 3 -22.66 21.43 37.33
CA GLU A 3 -22.57 22.87 37.67
C GLU A 3 -21.57 23.18 38.80
N ASN A 4 -21.46 22.26 39.77
CA ASN A 4 -20.55 22.38 40.91
C ASN A 4 -19.15 21.80 40.65
N MET A 5 -18.92 21.25 39.45
CA MET A 5 -17.67 20.60 39.08
C MET A 5 -16.62 21.65 38.67
N SER A 6 -15.33 21.37 38.95
CA SER A 6 -14.25 22.25 38.52
C SER A 6 -14.09 22.20 37.00
N VAL A 7 -13.51 23.25 36.40
CA VAL A 7 -13.23 23.26 34.95
C VAL A 7 -12.28 22.10 34.57
N ASN A 8 -11.38 21.71 35.48
CA ASN A 8 -10.45 20.63 35.22
C ASN A 8 -11.17 19.27 35.16
N ASP A 9 -12.06 19.02 36.11
CA ASP A 9 -12.83 17.77 36.18
C ASP A 9 -13.81 17.65 35.00
N LEU A 10 -14.42 18.76 34.56
CA LEU A 10 -15.24 18.80 33.34
C LEU A 10 -14.43 18.44 32.10
N LYS A 11 -13.20 18.95 31.99
CA LYS A 11 -12.30 18.64 30.88
C LYS A 11 -11.88 17.17 30.89
N THR A 12 -11.63 16.60 32.06
CA THR A 12 -11.30 15.17 32.22
C THR A 12 -12.48 14.30 31.79
N TYR A 13 -13.68 14.57 32.32
CA TYR A 13 -14.91 13.82 31.99
C TYR A 13 -15.21 13.78 30.49
N LEU A 14 -15.02 14.92 29.79
CA LEU A 14 -15.24 15.04 28.35
C LEU A 14 -14.13 14.37 27.53
N ARG A 15 -12.88 14.48 27.97
CA ARG A 15 -11.72 13.88 27.29
C ARG A 15 -11.76 12.35 27.35
N GLU A 16 -12.13 11.79 28.50
CA GLU A 16 -12.39 10.36 28.68
C GLU A 16 -13.46 9.82 27.72
N ARG A 17 -14.30 10.67 27.13
CA ARG A 17 -15.37 10.29 26.21
C ARG A 17 -15.10 10.77 24.78
N GLY A 18 -13.84 11.12 24.48
CA GLY A 18 -13.39 11.50 23.13
C GLY A 18 -13.84 12.88 22.66
N VAL A 19 -14.32 13.75 23.55
CA VAL A 19 -14.83 15.08 23.19
C VAL A 19 -13.73 16.13 23.32
N SER A 20 -13.58 17.00 22.31
CA SER A 20 -12.61 18.09 22.34
C SER A 20 -13.00 19.17 23.36
N VAL A 21 -12.02 19.65 24.13
CA VAL A 21 -12.24 20.54 25.29
C VAL A 21 -11.56 21.90 25.19
N ASN A 22 -10.91 22.20 24.07
CA ASN A 22 -10.14 23.44 23.89
C ASN A 22 -11.02 24.57 23.35
N GLY A 23 -10.90 25.77 23.94
CA GLY A 23 -11.60 26.98 23.48
C GLY A 23 -12.97 27.24 24.11
N TYR A 24 -13.46 26.37 24.99
CA TYR A 24 -14.77 26.54 25.64
C TYR A 24 -14.67 27.16 27.04
N LEU A 25 -15.62 28.05 27.34
CA LEU A 25 -15.83 28.60 28.68
C LEU A 25 -16.61 27.60 29.56
N LYS A 26 -16.51 27.75 30.89
CA LYS A 26 -17.18 26.87 31.87
C LYS A 26 -18.68 26.59 31.57
N PRO A 27 -19.54 27.57 31.26
CA PRO A 27 -20.95 27.28 30.95
C PRO A 27 -21.13 26.38 29.73
N ALA A 28 -20.34 26.57 28.67
CA ALA A 28 -20.37 25.72 27.48
C ALA A 28 -19.89 24.29 27.79
N LEU A 29 -18.85 24.13 28.62
CA LEU A 29 -18.39 22.81 29.05
C LEU A 29 -19.45 22.05 29.86
N ILE A 30 -20.25 22.75 30.67
CA ILE A 30 -21.35 22.16 31.44
C ILE A 30 -22.46 21.68 30.49
N GLU A 31 -22.82 22.47 29.49
CA GLU A 31 -23.83 22.10 28.49
C GLU A 31 -23.39 20.87 27.69
N ILE A 32 -22.13 20.85 27.23
CA ILE A 32 -21.54 19.71 26.52
C ILE A 32 -21.52 18.48 27.43
N ALA A 33 -21.11 18.60 28.70
CA ALA A 33 -21.10 17.49 29.64
C ALA A 33 -22.51 16.93 29.90
N ASN A 34 -23.53 17.78 30.00
CA ASN A 34 -24.92 17.35 30.11
C ASN A 34 -25.40 16.62 28.85
N ALA A 35 -25.03 17.09 27.65
CA ALA A 35 -25.36 16.43 26.40
C ALA A 35 -24.68 15.06 26.28
N VAL A 36 -23.38 14.98 26.60
CA VAL A 36 -22.60 13.73 26.62
C VAL A 36 -23.15 12.71 27.61
N ALA A 37 -23.59 13.17 28.80
CA ALA A 37 -24.24 12.32 29.79
C ALA A 37 -25.58 11.77 29.29
N LYS A 38 -26.38 12.58 28.58
CA LYS A 38 -27.62 12.14 27.94
C LYS A 38 -27.38 11.13 26.81
N MET A 39 -26.28 11.30 26.06
CA MET A 39 -25.90 10.42 24.96
C MET A 39 -25.26 9.11 25.42
N MET A 40 -24.95 8.95 26.72
CA MET A 40 -24.31 7.76 27.29
C MET A 40 -23.06 7.34 26.51
N LEU A 41 -22.21 8.31 26.13
CA LEU A 41 -20.99 8.00 25.40
C LEU A 41 -20.11 7.06 26.25
N PRO A 42 -19.63 5.94 25.67
CA PRO A 42 -18.72 5.05 26.37
C PRO A 42 -17.46 5.82 26.73
N VAL A 43 -16.88 5.48 27.88
CA VAL A 43 -15.53 5.93 28.21
C VAL A 43 -14.63 5.32 27.15
N VAL A 44 -14.03 6.19 26.34
CA VAL A 44 -12.92 5.82 25.48
C VAL A 44 -11.84 5.37 26.45
N ILE A 45 -11.70 4.05 26.60
CA ILE A 45 -10.46 3.47 27.09
C ILE A 45 -9.42 4.11 26.21
N GLU A 46 -8.59 4.98 26.78
CA GLU A 46 -7.56 5.66 26.02
C GLU A 46 -6.88 4.59 25.17
N PHE A 47 -6.92 4.72 23.83
CA PHE A 47 -5.75 4.31 23.08
C PHE A 47 -4.64 5.07 23.76
N GLU A 48 -3.92 4.37 24.63
CA GLU A 48 -2.93 4.97 25.49
C GLU A 48 -2.17 5.95 24.60
N LYS A 49 -2.08 7.21 25.04
CA LYS A 49 -0.88 7.98 24.69
C LYS A 49 0.25 7.19 25.32
N GLY A 50 0.63 6.10 24.66
CA GLY A 50 1.57 5.13 25.17
C GLY A 50 2.76 5.95 25.59
N ASN A 51 3.12 5.84 26.86
CA ASN A 51 4.44 6.22 27.30
C ASN A 51 5.39 5.74 26.20
N ASN A 52 6.12 6.66 25.58
CA ASN A 52 6.99 6.40 24.43
C ASN A 52 8.09 5.35 24.72
N ASN A 53 8.08 4.73 25.90
CA ASN A 53 9.08 3.83 26.45
C ASN A 53 8.53 2.50 27.00
N GLN A 54 7.25 2.14 26.83
CA GLN A 54 6.71 0.90 27.43
C GLN A 54 6.18 -0.16 26.47
N ASP A 55 6.15 0.08 25.16
CA ASP A 55 5.94 -1.00 24.18
C ASP A 55 7.26 -1.73 23.91
N ILE A 56 7.87 -2.28 24.98
CA ILE A 56 8.88 -3.34 24.87
C ILE A 56 8.11 -4.61 24.52
N HIS A 57 7.57 -4.66 23.31
CA HIS A 57 7.04 -5.89 22.77
C HIS A 57 8.22 -6.67 22.25
N ASN A 58 8.57 -7.75 22.95
CA ASN A 58 9.20 -8.85 22.26
C ASN A 58 8.22 -9.28 21.15
N PHE A 59 8.73 -9.38 19.92
CA PHE A 59 7.88 -9.75 18.80
C PHE A 59 8.09 -11.23 18.51
N ILE A 60 6.99 -11.96 18.36
CA ILE A 60 7.02 -13.37 17.98
C ILE A 60 7.06 -13.41 16.46
N ILE A 61 8.18 -13.87 15.91
CA ILE A 61 8.36 -14.09 14.48
C ILE A 61 8.70 -15.56 14.29
N HIS A 62 7.85 -16.31 13.57
CA HIS A 62 8.01 -17.75 13.38
C HIS A 62 8.22 -18.52 14.70
N ASP A 63 7.38 -18.24 15.71
CA ASP A 63 7.45 -18.82 17.06
C ASP A 63 8.74 -18.52 17.86
N MET A 64 9.57 -17.58 17.39
CA MET A 64 10.75 -17.09 18.09
C MET A 64 10.50 -15.71 18.70
N GLU A 65 10.87 -15.56 19.97
CA GLU A 65 10.77 -14.30 20.69
C GLU A 65 12.02 -13.44 20.43
N ILE A 66 11.87 -12.41 19.61
CA ILE A 66 12.97 -11.46 19.31
C ILE A 66 12.78 -10.22 20.18
N SER A 67 13.81 -9.89 20.97
CA SER A 67 13.84 -8.68 21.79
C SER A 67 13.84 -7.42 20.94
N ASP A 68 13.27 -6.34 21.48
CA ASP A 68 13.21 -5.04 20.77
C ASP A 68 14.60 -4.55 20.33
N PRO A 69 14.83 -4.37 19.01
CA PRO A 69 16.10 -3.92 18.48
C PRO A 69 16.57 -2.55 18.98
N PHE A 70 15.67 -1.71 19.49
CA PHE A 70 16.06 -0.43 20.04
C PHE A 70 16.63 -0.50 21.46
N SER A 71 16.38 -1.60 22.18
CA SER A 71 16.69 -1.73 23.60
C SER A 71 17.83 -2.71 23.86
N ALA A 72 18.05 -3.67 22.97
CA ALA A 72 19.12 -4.65 23.09
C ALA A 72 20.47 -4.12 22.56
N SER A 73 21.56 -4.53 23.22
CA SER A 73 22.93 -4.26 22.78
C SER A 73 23.31 -5.22 21.65
N HIS A 74 22.93 -4.86 20.43
CA HIS A 74 23.25 -5.59 19.21
C HIS A 74 24.68 -5.35 18.74
N ASN A 75 25.38 -6.37 18.24
CA ASN A 75 26.70 -6.21 17.66
C ASN A 75 26.59 -5.78 16.20
N LEU A 76 26.15 -4.53 16.02
CA LEU A 76 25.92 -3.93 14.71
C LEU A 76 27.23 -3.73 13.96
N VAL A 77 27.28 -4.26 12.74
CA VAL A 77 28.43 -4.14 11.86
C VAL A 77 28.04 -3.40 10.59
N ASN A 78 28.98 -2.63 10.04
CA ASN A 78 28.85 -2.04 8.71
C ASN A 78 29.41 -3.02 7.66
N ASN A 79 28.81 -4.22 7.58
CA ASN A 79 29.21 -5.26 6.63
C ASN A 79 27.98 -6.06 6.18
N PHE A 80 27.67 -6.00 4.89
CA PHE A 80 26.43 -6.50 4.31
C PHE A 80 26.62 -7.74 3.44
N VAL A 81 27.81 -8.37 3.47
CA VAL A 81 28.15 -9.54 2.64
C VAL A 81 27.16 -10.70 2.84
N ASP A 82 26.73 -10.93 4.08
CA ASP A 82 25.81 -12.03 4.42
C ASP A 82 24.33 -11.66 4.22
N SER A 83 24.01 -10.48 3.69
CA SER A 83 22.62 -10.05 3.50
C SER A 83 21.89 -10.98 2.53
N PRO A 84 20.60 -11.27 2.77
CA PRO A 84 19.78 -11.94 1.79
C PRO A 84 19.61 -11.06 0.53
N PRO A 85 19.31 -11.67 -0.63
CA PRO A 85 18.91 -10.89 -1.81
C PRO A 85 17.74 -9.99 -1.43
N PHE A 86 17.82 -8.71 -1.79
CA PHE A 86 16.81 -7.71 -1.46
C PHE A 86 16.65 -6.77 -2.64
N GLY A 87 15.44 -6.69 -3.16
CA GLY A 87 15.13 -5.91 -4.34
C GLY A 87 13.97 -4.95 -4.14
N LEU A 88 13.70 -4.15 -5.17
CA LEU A 88 12.57 -3.23 -5.20
C LEU A 88 11.23 -3.95 -4.97
N TYR A 89 11.08 -5.18 -5.47
CA TYR A 89 9.89 -6.00 -5.25
C TYR A 89 9.62 -6.22 -3.76
N ASP A 90 10.64 -6.54 -2.96
CA ASP A 90 10.49 -6.79 -1.53
C ASP A 90 10.07 -5.52 -0.77
N ILE A 91 10.61 -4.37 -1.18
CA ILE A 91 10.22 -3.05 -0.66
C ILE A 91 8.74 -2.79 -0.93
N PHE A 92 8.31 -2.96 -2.19
CA PHE A 92 6.92 -2.70 -2.57
C PHE A 92 5.95 -3.69 -1.95
N ASN A 93 6.32 -4.98 -1.92
CA ASN A 93 5.54 -6.02 -1.29
C ASN A 93 5.33 -5.67 0.19
N TYR A 94 6.38 -5.27 0.90
CA TYR A 94 6.23 -4.80 2.26
C TYR A 94 5.33 -3.56 2.33
N LEU A 95 5.66 -2.46 1.67
CA LEU A 95 4.92 -1.20 1.83
C LEU A 95 3.43 -1.28 1.43
N ILE A 96 3.09 -2.09 0.42
CA ILE A 96 1.71 -2.28 -0.03
C ILE A 96 0.93 -3.20 0.93
N PHE A 97 1.52 -4.34 1.33
CA PHE A 97 0.83 -5.32 2.17
C PHE A 97 1.03 -5.11 3.67
N HIS A 98 1.80 -4.09 4.07
CA HIS A 98 2.05 -3.76 5.48
C HIS A 98 0.77 -3.34 6.22
N SER A 99 -0.18 -2.73 5.52
CA SER A 99 -1.50 -2.40 6.06
C SER A 99 -2.50 -3.34 5.40
N CYS A 100 -3.24 -4.14 6.19
CA CYS A 100 -4.21 -5.11 5.67
C CYS A 100 -5.38 -4.48 4.88
N ASP A 101 -5.42 -3.15 4.75
CA ASP A 101 -6.43 -2.41 4.01
C ASP A 101 -5.79 -1.81 2.75
N TYR A 102 -6.12 -2.38 1.60
CA TYR A 102 -5.79 -1.80 0.30
C TYR A 102 -6.57 -0.49 0.12
N ASP A 103 -5.99 0.62 0.58
CA ASP A 103 -6.59 1.94 0.47
C ASP A 103 -6.04 2.72 -0.74
N LYS A 104 -6.95 3.28 -1.53
CA LYS A 104 -6.63 4.16 -2.66
C LYS A 104 -5.83 5.39 -2.21
N GLN A 105 -6.06 5.90 -0.99
CA GLN A 105 -5.27 7.02 -0.45
C GLN A 105 -3.84 6.59 -0.09
N GLY A 106 -3.65 5.38 0.46
CA GLY A 106 -2.32 4.80 0.72
C GLY A 106 -1.50 4.63 -0.56
N LEU A 107 -2.11 4.14 -1.64
CA LEU A 107 -1.48 4.03 -2.95
C LEU A 107 -1.16 5.39 -3.59
N ALA A 108 -1.98 6.41 -3.32
CA ALA A 108 -1.72 7.76 -3.78
C ALA A 108 -0.53 8.41 -3.06
N ALA A 109 -0.31 8.11 -1.78
CA ALA A 109 0.89 8.53 -1.04
C ALA A 109 2.15 7.85 -1.60
N TYR A 110 2.08 6.55 -1.90
CA TYR A 110 3.15 5.83 -2.61
C TYR A 110 3.47 6.46 -3.98
N LYS A 111 2.45 6.91 -4.72
CA LYS A 111 2.64 7.62 -6.01
C LYS A 111 3.45 8.92 -5.90
N ALA A 112 3.55 9.53 -4.71
CA ALA A 112 4.32 10.75 -4.52
C ALA A 112 5.84 10.52 -4.53
N PHE A 113 6.30 9.27 -4.37
CA PHE A 113 7.73 8.89 -4.30
C PHE A 113 8.54 9.72 -3.28
N ASP A 114 7.89 10.25 -2.25
CA ASP A 114 8.55 11.07 -1.23
C ASP A 114 9.57 10.24 -0.43
N GLU A 115 9.35 8.93 -0.33
CA GLU A 115 10.26 7.97 0.29
C GLU A 115 11.57 7.84 -0.50
N TYR A 116 11.46 7.71 -1.83
CA TYR A 116 12.61 7.59 -2.71
C TYR A 116 13.40 8.90 -2.77
N ARG A 117 12.71 10.05 -2.75
CA ARG A 117 13.34 11.37 -2.68
C ARG A 117 14.23 11.53 -1.46
N LEU A 118 13.75 11.11 -0.27
CA LEU A 118 14.57 11.16 0.95
C LEU A 118 15.85 10.34 0.83
N PHE A 119 15.75 9.17 0.20
CA PHE A 119 16.92 8.35 -0.09
C PHE A 119 17.87 9.04 -1.09
N GLN A 120 17.33 9.56 -2.19
CA GLN A 120 18.11 10.23 -3.24
C GLN A 120 18.82 11.49 -2.73
N ASP A 121 18.16 12.26 -1.87
CA ASP A 121 18.69 13.49 -1.26
C ASP A 121 19.70 13.20 -0.12
N GLY A 122 19.94 11.92 0.21
CA GLY A 122 20.93 11.52 1.21
C GLY A 122 20.48 11.74 2.66
N TYR A 123 19.19 11.65 2.96
CA TYR A 123 18.68 11.78 4.33
C TYR A 123 19.04 10.60 5.23
N VAL A 124 19.42 9.46 4.64
CA VAL A 124 19.91 8.28 5.37
C VAL A 124 21.37 8.51 5.77
N GLU A 125 21.60 8.62 7.07
CA GLU A 125 22.91 8.96 7.65
C GLU A 125 23.76 7.72 7.94
N SER A 126 23.12 6.62 8.36
CA SER A 126 23.80 5.36 8.64
C SER A 126 22.88 4.18 8.37
N LEU A 127 23.46 3.08 7.91
CA LEU A 127 22.86 1.76 7.86
C LEU A 127 23.87 0.75 8.43
N LEU A 128 23.42 -0.05 9.38
CA LEU A 128 24.19 -1.11 10.03
C LEU A 128 23.36 -2.39 10.02
N THR A 129 24.02 -3.54 10.10
CA THR A 129 23.35 -4.83 10.10
C THR A 129 23.88 -5.75 11.19
N GLU A 130 23.04 -6.68 11.63
CA GLU A 130 23.42 -7.81 12.45
C GLU A 130 22.73 -9.06 11.90
N THR A 131 23.51 -10.12 11.69
CA THR A 131 22.97 -11.40 11.25
C THR A 131 22.72 -12.27 12.47
N MET A 132 21.45 -12.56 12.73
CA MET A 132 21.02 -13.47 13.79
C MET A 132 20.98 -14.89 13.21
N SER A 133 22.14 -15.55 13.15
CA SER A 133 22.30 -16.84 12.44
C SER A 133 21.45 -17.97 13.02
N LYS A 134 21.18 -17.96 14.34
CA LYS A 134 20.38 -19.00 15.00
C LYS A 134 18.92 -18.91 14.53
N GLU A 135 18.40 -17.70 14.53
CA GLU A 135 17.04 -17.36 14.15
C GLU A 135 16.86 -17.33 12.62
N GLY A 136 17.93 -17.09 11.86
CA GLY A 136 17.86 -16.94 10.40
C GLY A 136 17.21 -15.63 9.98
N VAL A 137 17.41 -14.59 10.78
CA VAL A 137 16.87 -13.24 10.54
C VAL A 137 18.04 -12.28 10.41
N HIS A 138 17.91 -11.30 9.51
CA HIS A 138 18.89 -10.23 9.36
C HIS A 138 18.27 -8.94 9.87
N LEU A 139 18.86 -8.35 10.90
CA LEU A 139 18.45 -7.08 11.46
C LEU A 139 19.21 -5.96 10.77
N TYR A 140 18.49 -4.90 10.43
CA TYR A 140 19.04 -3.68 9.86
C TYR A 140 18.63 -2.51 10.72
N MET A 141 19.61 -1.71 11.13
CA MET A 141 19.39 -0.50 11.93
C MET A 141 19.96 0.71 11.22
N GLY A 142 19.17 1.77 11.16
CA GLY A 142 19.53 2.97 10.44
C GLY A 142 19.11 4.25 11.13
N LYS A 143 19.77 5.33 10.73
CA LYS A 143 19.50 6.69 11.20
C LYS A 143 19.09 7.54 10.01
N VAL A 144 17.90 8.13 10.09
CA VAL A 144 17.33 8.93 9.00
C VAL A 144 16.97 10.32 9.51
N LYS A 145 17.37 11.36 8.77
CA LYS A 145 17.05 12.74 9.12
C LYS A 145 15.54 13.02 8.98
N PRO A 146 14.97 13.89 9.83
CA PRO A 146 13.61 14.39 9.64
C PRO A 146 13.49 15.17 8.34
N ALA A 147 12.44 14.91 7.55
CA ALA A 147 12.22 15.57 6.26
C ALA A 147 11.86 17.06 6.36
N MET A 148 11.09 17.44 7.39
CA MET A 148 10.47 18.76 7.51
C MET A 148 11.01 19.61 8.67
N LYS A 149 11.90 19.05 9.48
CA LYS A 149 12.43 19.68 10.69
C LYS A 149 13.92 19.42 10.77
N GLU A 150 14.65 20.28 11.49
CA GLU A 150 16.06 20.03 11.79
C GLU A 150 16.25 18.93 12.85
N LYS A 151 15.26 18.79 13.75
CA LYS A 151 15.27 17.84 14.86
C LYS A 151 13.97 17.05 14.91
N THR A 152 14.06 15.84 15.45
CA THR A 152 12.91 14.99 15.74
C THR A 152 12.04 15.63 16.82
N ASP A 153 10.83 15.09 17.03
CA ASP A 153 9.95 15.55 18.10
C ASP A 153 10.56 15.32 19.51
N GLU A 154 11.56 14.43 19.62
CA GLU A 154 12.35 14.17 20.84
C GLU A 154 13.60 15.07 20.95
N GLY A 155 13.84 15.96 19.98
CA GLY A 155 15.02 16.84 19.95
C GLY A 155 16.31 16.19 19.43
N LYS A 156 16.26 14.95 18.95
CA LYS A 156 17.39 14.26 18.30
C LYS A 156 17.57 14.74 16.87
N LEU A 157 18.76 14.56 16.30
CA LEU A 157 19.02 14.89 14.88
C LEU A 157 18.47 13.87 13.90
N PHE A 158 18.26 12.63 14.33
CA PHE A 158 17.86 11.51 13.49
C PHE A 158 16.75 10.70 14.13
N TYR A 159 15.90 10.10 13.31
CA TYR A 159 15.03 9.02 13.70
C TYR A 159 15.79 7.69 13.64
N ASP A 160 15.79 6.97 14.75
CA ASP A 160 16.26 5.59 14.79
C ASP A 160 15.19 4.69 14.15
N CYS A 161 15.62 3.90 13.18
CA CYS A 161 14.79 3.01 12.38
C CYS A 161 15.41 1.62 12.38
N TRP A 162 14.59 0.58 12.36
CA TRP A 162 15.04 -0.77 12.08
C TRP A 162 14.05 -1.55 11.22
N PHE A 163 14.56 -2.54 10.51
CA PHE A 163 13.74 -3.53 9.82
C PHE A 163 14.45 -4.89 9.83
N MET A 164 13.67 -5.96 9.69
CA MET A 164 14.14 -7.34 9.71
C MET A 164 13.84 -8.01 8.38
N LEU A 165 14.82 -8.73 7.83
CA LEU A 165 14.65 -9.57 6.64
C LEU A 165 14.71 -11.05 7.00
N GLU A 166 13.92 -11.85 6.29
CA GLU A 166 13.99 -13.31 6.35
C GLU A 166 15.26 -13.81 5.64
N GLY A 167 16.10 -14.55 6.37
CA GLY A 167 17.34 -15.12 5.83
C GLY A 167 17.22 -16.56 5.35
N LYS A 168 16.11 -17.24 5.64
CA LYS A 168 15.89 -18.67 5.36
C LYS A 168 14.67 -18.89 4.46
N GLY A 169 14.58 -20.08 3.86
CA GLY A 169 13.39 -20.52 3.13
C GLY A 169 13.18 -19.88 1.76
N ALA A 170 11.99 -20.09 1.19
CA ALA A 170 11.60 -19.58 -0.13
C ALA A 170 11.36 -18.06 -0.15
N ASN A 171 11.12 -17.48 1.02
CA ASN A 171 10.83 -16.05 1.21
C ASN A 171 12.08 -15.25 1.60
N ARG A 172 13.28 -15.82 1.43
CA ARG A 172 14.56 -15.17 1.73
C ARG A 172 14.63 -13.79 1.05
N GLY A 173 14.82 -12.74 1.84
CA GLY A 173 14.78 -11.34 1.39
C GLY A 173 13.50 -10.59 1.78
N SER A 174 12.45 -11.30 2.18
CA SER A 174 11.18 -10.67 2.56
C SER A 174 11.31 -9.88 3.86
N VAL A 175 10.69 -8.70 3.90
CA VAL A 175 10.64 -7.88 5.12
C VAL A 175 9.61 -8.48 6.08
N LEU A 176 10.07 -8.86 7.27
CA LEU A 176 9.24 -9.46 8.32
C LEU A 176 8.55 -8.37 9.15
N LYS A 177 9.34 -7.39 9.61
CA LYS A 177 8.87 -6.31 10.48
C LYS A 177 9.78 -5.10 10.32
N ALA A 178 9.22 -3.91 10.41
CA ALA A 178 9.97 -2.68 10.51
C ALA A 178 9.34 -1.73 11.53
N ARG A 179 10.16 -0.84 12.09
CA ARG A 179 9.72 0.17 13.05
C ARG A 179 10.60 1.41 12.97
N CYS A 180 9.98 2.57 13.13
CA CYS A 180 10.68 3.85 13.17
C CYS A 180 10.11 4.71 14.30
N ARG A 181 10.98 5.39 15.04
CA ARG A 181 10.59 6.27 16.16
C ARG A 181 9.92 7.60 15.73
N CYS A 182 9.55 7.75 14.45
CA CYS A 182 8.77 8.91 14.01
C CYS A 182 7.28 8.70 14.29
N LYS A 183 6.50 9.79 14.37
CA LYS A 183 5.05 9.74 14.63
C LYS A 183 4.27 8.81 13.69
N GLY A 184 4.63 8.78 12.41
CA GLY A 184 4.00 7.88 11.43
C GLY A 184 4.72 6.54 11.24
N GLY A 185 5.72 6.22 12.07
CA GLY A 185 6.60 5.04 11.93
C GLY A 185 6.30 3.93 12.93
N ARG A 186 5.28 4.11 13.78
CA ARG A 186 4.84 3.09 14.73
C ARG A 186 4.38 1.83 14.01
N ASP A 187 3.75 2.00 12.85
CA ASP A 187 3.19 0.87 12.12
C ASP A 187 4.27 0.13 11.36
N GLY A 188 5.24 0.82 10.74
CA GLY A 188 6.32 0.20 9.96
C GLY A 188 6.37 0.66 8.49
N GLY A 189 5.34 1.35 8.01
CA GLY A 189 5.23 1.84 6.63
C GLY A 189 5.64 3.31 6.42
N CYS A 190 6.46 3.91 7.28
CA CYS A 190 6.79 5.33 7.13
C CYS A 190 7.83 5.59 6.04
N LYS A 191 7.86 6.83 5.54
CA LYS A 191 8.82 7.25 4.53
C LYS A 191 10.29 7.10 4.91
N HIS A 192 10.61 7.15 6.21
CA HIS A 192 11.98 6.95 6.68
C HIS A 192 12.42 5.47 6.57
N ILE A 193 11.51 4.52 6.84
CA ILE A 193 11.79 3.08 6.70
C ILE A 193 11.97 2.75 5.22
N ALA A 194 11.08 3.24 4.36
CA ALA A 194 11.19 3.05 2.92
C ALA A 194 12.50 3.63 2.36
N ALA A 195 12.90 4.86 2.76
CA ALA A 195 14.19 5.44 2.37
C ALA A 195 15.38 4.58 2.83
N LEU A 196 15.28 3.98 4.02
CA LEU A 196 16.31 3.09 4.55
C LEU A 196 16.39 1.78 3.75
N MET A 197 15.24 1.22 3.34
CA MET A 197 15.18 0.03 2.48
C MET A 197 15.75 0.31 1.09
N TYR A 198 15.44 1.44 0.46
CA TYR A 198 16.07 1.84 -0.80
C TYR A 198 17.60 1.97 -0.67
N SER A 199 18.09 2.39 0.51
CA SER A 199 19.53 2.45 0.77
C SER A 199 20.18 1.07 0.82
N LEU A 200 19.48 0.04 1.30
CA LEU A 200 19.96 -1.33 1.28
C LEU A 200 19.90 -1.92 -0.14
N GLU A 201 18.81 -1.69 -0.86
CA GLU A 201 18.64 -2.16 -2.23
C GLU A 201 19.73 -1.60 -3.16
N ASP A 202 19.96 -0.29 -3.12
CA ASP A 202 21.02 0.39 -3.88
C ASP A 202 22.42 -0.14 -3.51
N LEU A 203 22.66 -0.43 -2.23
CA LEU A 203 23.93 -1.01 -1.77
C LEU A 203 24.18 -2.39 -2.37
N LEU A 204 23.14 -3.23 -2.42
CA LEU A 204 23.25 -4.62 -2.87
C LEU A 204 23.24 -4.74 -4.40
N ASN A 205 22.50 -3.89 -5.12
CA ASN A 205 22.28 -4.04 -6.57
C ASN A 205 23.13 -3.08 -7.43
N THR A 206 23.66 -1.98 -6.90
CA THR A 206 24.49 -1.04 -7.70
C THR A 206 25.92 -1.56 -7.90
N ARG A 207 26.40 -2.42 -7.00
CA ARG A 207 27.80 -2.87 -6.96
C ARG A 207 28.15 -4.00 -7.92
N ASP A 208 27.17 -4.59 -8.62
CA ASP A 208 27.44 -5.61 -9.64
C ASP A 208 28.27 -5.07 -10.83
N ASN A 209 28.35 -3.76 -11.02
CA ASN A 209 29.19 -3.14 -12.06
C ASN A 209 30.67 -3.02 -11.68
N ASP A 210 31.03 -3.27 -10.40
CA ASP A 210 32.40 -3.22 -9.87
C ASP A 210 32.82 -4.60 -9.30
N SER A 211 33.07 -5.60 -10.15
CA SER A 211 33.63 -6.90 -9.69
C SER A 211 35.19 -6.85 -9.62
N PRO A 212 35.90 -7.61 -8.74
CA PRO A 212 35.49 -8.81 -8.01
C PRO A 212 35.82 -8.88 -6.48
N THR A 213 34.91 -9.52 -5.73
CA THR A 213 35.01 -10.39 -4.52
C THR A 213 35.87 -10.08 -3.28
N ASN A 214 36.77 -9.11 -3.24
CA ASN A 214 37.65 -8.91 -2.06
C ASN A 214 37.42 -7.62 -1.27
N VAL A 215 36.48 -6.78 -1.67
CA VAL A 215 36.19 -5.53 -0.96
C VAL A 215 35.00 -5.76 -0.01
N PRO A 216 35.10 -5.36 1.26
CA PRO A 216 34.00 -5.52 2.21
C PRO A 216 32.75 -4.77 1.71
N CYS A 217 31.59 -5.40 1.80
CA CYS A 217 30.31 -4.79 1.41
C CYS A 217 29.88 -3.78 2.48
N ILE A 218 30.49 -2.60 2.45
CA ILE A 218 30.31 -1.54 3.46
C ILE A 218 29.29 -0.52 2.94
N TRP A 219 28.33 -0.14 3.77
CA TRP A 219 27.44 0.99 3.47
C TRP A 219 28.18 2.32 3.64
N THR A 220 28.06 3.19 2.65
CA THR A 220 28.67 4.52 2.64
C THR A 220 27.59 5.58 2.50
N LYS A 221 27.73 6.66 3.27
CA LYS A 221 26.81 7.80 3.20
C LYS A 221 26.81 8.41 1.82
N LYS A 222 25.62 8.61 1.25
CA LYS A 222 25.45 9.34 0.00
C LYS A 222 25.84 10.81 0.18
N PRO A 223 26.48 11.44 -0.82
CA PRO A 223 26.77 12.86 -0.75
C PRO A 223 25.44 13.61 -0.63
N THR A 224 25.28 14.35 0.47
CA THR A 224 24.14 15.23 0.67
C THR A 224 24.40 16.54 -0.05
N THR A 225 23.37 17.11 -0.68
CA THR A 225 23.42 18.51 -1.11
C THR A 225 23.63 19.38 0.13
N ASP A 226 24.61 20.27 0.07
CA ASP A 226 24.93 21.19 1.16
C ASP A 226 23.87 22.30 1.20
N SER A 227 22.71 22.00 1.78
CA SER A 227 21.61 22.95 1.93
C SER A 227 21.86 23.86 3.13
N ARG A 228 22.77 24.81 2.95
CA ARG A 228 22.98 25.88 3.93
C ARG A 228 21.82 26.87 3.82
N PRO A 229 21.29 27.39 4.93
CA PRO A 229 20.41 28.54 4.89
C PRO A 229 21.13 29.68 4.15
N CYS A 230 20.51 30.23 3.12
CA CYS A 230 20.98 31.39 2.39
C CYS A 230 19.94 32.51 2.51
N ASP A 231 20.38 33.76 2.36
CA ASP A 231 19.45 34.88 2.29
C ASP A 231 18.56 34.72 1.05
N VAL A 232 17.34 35.28 1.08
CA VAL A 232 16.37 35.20 -0.04
C VAL A 232 16.97 35.73 -1.36
N LYS A 233 17.87 36.71 -1.29
CA LYS A 233 18.58 37.28 -2.46
C LYS A 233 19.56 36.29 -3.12
N ASP A 234 20.05 35.31 -2.36
CA ASP A 234 21.02 34.31 -2.78
C ASP A 234 20.33 32.98 -3.14
N LEU A 235 19.00 32.92 -3.08
CA LEU A 235 18.21 31.74 -3.40
C LEU A 235 18.10 31.57 -4.93
N GLU A 236 18.84 30.61 -5.46
CA GLU A 236 18.71 30.21 -6.87
C GLU A 236 17.50 29.29 -7.07
N ILE A 237 16.35 29.87 -7.43
CA ILE A 237 15.13 29.11 -7.76
C ILE A 237 15.25 28.59 -9.21
N GLY A 238 15.94 27.48 -9.37
CA GLY A 238 15.95 26.72 -10.62
C GLY A 238 14.80 25.71 -10.67
N LYS A 239 14.28 25.41 -11.87
CA LYS A 239 13.60 24.12 -12.05
C LYS A 239 14.65 23.04 -11.83
N CYS A 240 14.40 22.14 -10.88
CA CYS A 240 15.19 20.93 -10.76
C CYS A 240 15.20 20.26 -12.14
N GLU A 241 16.35 20.18 -12.79
CA GLU A 241 16.53 19.38 -14.00
C GLU A 241 16.42 17.92 -13.56
N GLN A 242 15.19 17.49 -13.30
CA GLN A 242 14.89 16.07 -13.36
C GLN A 242 15.41 15.63 -14.72
N PRO A 243 16.22 14.56 -14.81
CA PRO A 243 16.70 14.06 -16.09
C PRO A 243 15.49 14.05 -16.99
N LEU A 244 15.54 14.86 -18.07
CA LEU A 244 14.42 15.08 -18.98
C LEU A 244 13.73 13.74 -19.07
N LYS A 245 12.51 13.61 -18.52
CA LYS A 245 11.73 12.38 -18.66
C LYS A 245 11.83 12.15 -20.15
N LYS A 246 12.64 11.16 -20.59
CA LYS A 246 12.76 10.82 -22.01
C LYS A 246 11.32 10.77 -22.41
N HIS A 247 10.91 11.75 -23.24
CA HIS A 247 9.51 12.09 -23.45
C HIS A 247 8.82 10.76 -23.46
N LYS A 248 7.98 10.44 -22.44
CA LYS A 248 7.46 9.08 -22.28
C LYS A 248 7.07 8.72 -23.70
N ASN A 249 7.80 7.79 -24.35
CA ASN A 249 7.41 7.33 -25.68
C ASN A 249 5.95 7.09 -25.46
N GLU A 250 5.09 7.85 -26.16
CA GLU A 250 3.69 7.98 -25.83
C GLU A 250 3.21 6.55 -25.68
N HIS A 251 3.20 6.09 -24.43
CA HIS A 251 2.96 4.69 -24.19
C HIS A 251 1.48 4.81 -24.13
N VAL A 252 0.91 4.76 -25.34
CA VAL A 252 -0.44 4.34 -25.56
C VAL A 252 -0.49 3.11 -24.70
N TYR A 253 -1.07 3.28 -23.50
CA TYR A 253 -1.57 2.16 -22.77
C TYR A 253 -2.49 1.54 -23.81
N CYS A 254 -2.12 0.36 -24.32
CA CYS A 254 -3.12 -0.51 -24.91
C CYS A 254 -4.03 -0.96 -23.77
N GLU A 255 -4.79 -0.02 -23.21
CA GLU A 255 -6.04 -0.27 -22.51
C GLU A 255 -7.10 -0.80 -23.50
N HIS A 256 -6.74 -0.92 -24.79
CA HIS A 256 -7.34 -1.90 -25.70
C HIS A 256 -6.83 -3.30 -25.34
N ILE A 257 -7.40 -3.84 -24.27
CA ILE A 257 -7.43 -5.27 -23.99
C ILE A 257 -8.25 -5.92 -25.12
N ASP A 258 -7.59 -6.19 -26.24
CA ASP A 258 -8.02 -7.20 -27.22
C ASP A 258 -6.78 -7.92 -27.77
N VAL A 259 -5.78 -8.13 -26.90
CA VAL A 259 -4.78 -9.15 -27.20
C VAL A 259 -5.45 -10.50 -26.98
N ASP A 260 -5.97 -11.05 -28.06
CA ASP A 260 -6.51 -12.39 -28.08
C ASP A 260 -5.39 -13.39 -27.76
N VAL A 261 -5.41 -13.92 -26.54
CA VAL A 261 -4.41 -14.86 -26.01
C VAL A 261 -4.50 -16.23 -26.71
N ARG A 262 -5.54 -16.47 -27.51
CA ARG A 262 -5.66 -17.68 -28.33
C ARG A 262 -4.50 -17.78 -29.33
N HIS A 263 -4.05 -19.00 -29.58
CA HIS A 263 -3.06 -19.33 -30.60
C HIS A 263 -3.56 -18.82 -31.97
N GLU A 264 -2.67 -18.43 -32.90
CA GLU A 264 -3.06 -17.78 -34.16
C GLU A 264 -4.14 -18.55 -34.94
N ASN A 265 -4.06 -19.88 -34.92
CA ASN A 265 -5.03 -20.78 -35.56
C ASN A 265 -6.42 -20.83 -34.89
N ASP A 266 -6.52 -20.40 -33.63
CA ASP A 266 -7.75 -20.43 -32.81
C ASP A 266 -8.41 -19.05 -32.72
N ARG A 267 -7.79 -18.01 -33.30
CA ARG A 267 -8.31 -16.64 -33.31
C ARG A 267 -9.46 -16.47 -34.30
N ASP A 268 -9.44 -17.22 -35.39
CA ASP A 268 -10.46 -17.18 -36.41
C ASP A 268 -11.81 -17.64 -35.84
N LEU A 269 -12.87 -16.87 -36.13
CA LEU A 269 -14.22 -17.23 -35.75
C LEU A 269 -14.60 -18.53 -36.50
N PRO A 270 -15.08 -19.57 -35.81
CA PRO A 270 -15.48 -20.79 -36.47
C PRO A 270 -16.63 -20.52 -37.44
N THR A 271 -16.52 -21.03 -38.67
CA THR A 271 -17.57 -20.93 -39.69
C THR A 271 -18.87 -21.54 -39.18
N ASN A 272 -20.03 -20.98 -39.55
CA ASN A 272 -21.34 -21.50 -39.16
C ASN A 272 -21.50 -23.02 -39.40
N ASP A 273 -20.93 -23.54 -40.50
CA ASP A 273 -20.94 -24.98 -40.83
C ASP A 273 -20.15 -25.83 -39.81
N ALA A 274 -19.04 -25.29 -39.29
CA ALA A 274 -18.23 -25.95 -38.26
C ALA A 274 -18.98 -25.98 -36.92
N ILE A 275 -19.66 -24.88 -36.57
CA ILE A 275 -20.51 -24.80 -35.36
C ILE A 275 -21.70 -25.77 -35.48
N GLN A 276 -22.30 -25.89 -36.66
CA GLN A 276 -23.39 -26.84 -36.90
C GLN A 276 -22.92 -28.29 -36.78
N THR A 277 -21.76 -28.62 -37.35
CA THR A 277 -21.16 -29.97 -37.26
C THR A 277 -20.81 -30.33 -35.81
N PHE A 278 -20.28 -29.38 -35.05
CA PHE A 278 -20.03 -29.52 -33.62
C PHE A 278 -21.33 -29.75 -32.83
N THR A 279 -22.37 -28.97 -33.10
CA THR A 279 -23.68 -29.08 -32.45
C THR A 279 -24.33 -30.44 -32.72
N GLN A 280 -24.28 -30.93 -33.98
CA GLN A 280 -24.77 -32.27 -34.33
C GLN A 280 -23.94 -33.39 -33.67
N SER A 281 -22.63 -33.18 -33.48
CA SER A 281 -21.77 -34.15 -32.79
C SER A 281 -22.10 -34.21 -31.30
N LEU A 282 -22.41 -33.06 -30.69
CA LEU A 282 -22.91 -32.96 -29.31
C LEU A 282 -24.25 -33.65 -29.12
N GLU A 283 -25.20 -33.50 -30.06
CA GLU A 283 -26.49 -34.20 -30.02
C GLU A 283 -26.35 -35.73 -30.03
N LYS A 284 -25.29 -36.26 -30.65
CA LYS A 284 -24.98 -37.69 -30.68
C LYS A 284 -24.33 -38.20 -29.38
N THR A 285 -23.76 -37.31 -28.57
CA THR A 285 -23.26 -37.71 -27.25
C THR A 285 -24.44 -37.97 -26.31
N GLY A 286 -24.44 -39.09 -25.59
CA GLY A 286 -25.55 -39.48 -24.70
C GLY A 286 -25.77 -38.53 -23.50
N MET A 287 -24.94 -37.51 -23.35
CA MET A 287 -25.06 -36.47 -22.33
C MET A 287 -25.76 -35.24 -22.93
N ARG A 288 -26.68 -34.63 -22.18
CA ARG A 288 -27.37 -33.39 -22.58
C ARG A 288 -26.75 -32.19 -21.85
N PRO A 289 -25.71 -31.53 -22.39
CA PRO A 289 -25.16 -30.34 -21.77
C PRO A 289 -26.19 -29.20 -21.79
N THR A 290 -26.21 -28.40 -20.73
CA THR A 290 -27.19 -27.33 -20.52
C THR A 290 -27.20 -26.28 -21.64
N ILE A 291 -26.09 -26.13 -22.36
CA ILE A 291 -25.96 -25.18 -23.46
C ILE A 291 -26.50 -25.73 -24.80
N LEU A 292 -26.73 -27.04 -24.92
CA LEU A 292 -27.17 -27.69 -26.16
C LEU A 292 -28.48 -27.11 -26.72
N PRO A 293 -29.53 -26.86 -25.92
CA PRO A 293 -30.77 -26.27 -26.43
C PRO A 293 -30.57 -24.89 -27.07
N LEU A 294 -29.63 -24.09 -26.55
CA LEU A 294 -29.28 -22.78 -27.11
C LEU A 294 -28.53 -22.94 -28.44
N LEU A 295 -27.53 -23.83 -28.50
CA LEU A 295 -26.77 -24.09 -29.72
C LEU A 295 -27.65 -24.66 -30.83
N THR A 296 -28.51 -25.63 -30.51
CA THR A 296 -29.48 -26.19 -31.47
C THR A 296 -30.44 -25.09 -31.97
N LYS A 297 -30.92 -24.19 -31.11
CA LYS A 297 -31.79 -23.09 -31.54
C LYS A 297 -31.09 -22.09 -32.47
N LEU A 298 -29.82 -21.80 -32.22
CA LEU A 298 -29.07 -20.79 -32.98
C LEU A 298 -28.53 -21.34 -34.30
N TYR A 299 -28.06 -22.59 -34.31
CA TYR A 299 -27.25 -23.14 -35.40
C TYR A 299 -27.85 -24.40 -36.06
N SER A 300 -28.81 -25.08 -35.42
CA SER A 300 -29.55 -26.20 -36.02
C SER A 300 -30.87 -25.70 -36.62
N GLN A 301 -30.80 -24.82 -37.61
CA GLN A 301 -31.99 -24.44 -38.38
C GLN A 301 -32.38 -25.56 -39.35
N SER A 302 -33.18 -26.51 -38.86
CA SER A 302 -33.99 -27.35 -39.73
C SER A 302 -35.16 -26.51 -40.25
N GLN A 303 -35.23 -26.34 -41.56
CA GLN A 303 -36.40 -25.86 -42.30
C GLN A 303 -37.69 -26.51 -41.77
N LYS A 304 -38.51 -25.75 -41.03
CA LYS A 304 -39.94 -26.05 -40.86
C LYS A 304 -40.76 -24.78 -40.98
N SER A 305 -41.42 -24.67 -42.13
CA SER A 305 -42.56 -23.80 -42.42
C SER A 305 -43.74 -24.08 -41.46
N PRO A 306 -44.70 -23.14 -41.31
CA PRO A 306 -45.56 -23.04 -40.14
C PRO A 306 -46.82 -23.91 -40.29
N SER A 307 -47.12 -24.71 -39.27
CA SER A 307 -48.47 -25.25 -39.08
C SER A 307 -48.69 -25.70 -37.65
N GLY A 308 -49.77 -25.20 -37.03
CA GLY A 308 -50.48 -25.94 -35.99
C GLY A 308 -50.28 -25.45 -34.57
N ASN A 309 -51.11 -24.47 -34.21
CA ASN A 309 -51.59 -24.15 -32.87
C ASN A 309 -51.64 -25.37 -31.93
N THR A 310 -51.27 -25.20 -30.65
CA THR A 310 -52.16 -25.48 -29.49
C THR A 310 -51.51 -25.02 -28.17
N SER A 311 -52.19 -24.03 -27.59
CA SER A 311 -52.45 -23.71 -26.19
C SER A 311 -51.33 -23.65 -25.14
N ILE A 312 -51.08 -22.38 -24.80
CA ILE A 312 -50.69 -21.79 -23.52
C ILE A 312 -51.52 -22.35 -22.35
N ASN A 313 -50.90 -22.55 -21.18
CA ASN A 313 -51.48 -22.13 -19.89
C ASN A 313 -50.43 -22.01 -18.75
N SER A 314 -50.20 -20.76 -18.35
CA SER A 314 -50.00 -20.19 -17.00
C SER A 314 -48.84 -20.71 -16.10
N LEU A 315 -48.05 -19.87 -15.43
CA LEU A 315 -48.42 -18.68 -14.64
C LEU A 315 -47.45 -17.48 -14.78
N LYS A 316 -48.02 -16.29 -14.56
CA LYS A 316 -47.46 -14.92 -14.58
C LYS A 316 -46.73 -14.52 -13.27
N SER A 317 -45.77 -13.61 -13.36
CA SER A 317 -45.82 -12.24 -12.79
C SER A 317 -44.54 -11.48 -13.21
N GLU A 318 -44.61 -10.60 -14.22
CA GLU A 318 -44.69 -9.13 -14.08
C GLU A 318 -43.42 -8.43 -13.56
N ASN A 319 -42.78 -7.66 -14.45
CA ASN A 319 -42.41 -6.26 -14.19
C ASN A 319 -42.19 -5.48 -15.52
N PRO A 320 -42.39 -4.14 -15.53
CA PRO A 320 -42.78 -3.35 -16.70
C PRO A 320 -41.59 -2.69 -17.46
N PRO A 321 -41.87 -2.02 -18.60
CA PRO A 321 -40.89 -1.77 -19.67
C PRO A 321 -40.38 -0.34 -19.69
N ILE A 322 -39.22 -0.11 -20.32
CA ILE A 322 -38.88 1.20 -20.90
C ILE A 322 -38.22 0.95 -22.26
N LYS A 323 -38.86 1.45 -23.33
CA LYS A 323 -38.34 1.56 -24.70
C LYS A 323 -38.16 3.05 -25.05
N SER A 324 -37.16 3.31 -25.92
CA SER A 324 -37.08 4.27 -27.06
C SER A 324 -37.53 5.72 -26.83
N GLU A 325 -36.92 6.78 -27.35
CA GLU A 325 -35.93 7.00 -28.41
C GLU A 325 -35.55 8.49 -28.37
N GLU A 326 -34.30 8.77 -28.76
CA GLU A 326 -33.79 9.92 -29.55
C GLU A 326 -34.04 11.42 -29.23
N MET A 327 -32.88 12.09 -29.05
CA MET A 327 -32.38 13.31 -29.71
C MET A 327 -32.48 14.72 -29.07
N TYR A 328 -31.31 15.38 -29.18
CA TYR A 328 -30.91 16.80 -29.09
C TYR A 328 -30.57 17.45 -27.74
N GLY A 329 -29.26 17.74 -27.54
CA GLY A 329 -28.82 19.14 -27.53
C GLY A 329 -27.99 19.68 -26.34
N ILE A 330 -26.66 19.77 -26.55
CA ILE A 330 -25.70 20.88 -26.27
C ILE A 330 -25.45 21.42 -24.82
N MET A 331 -24.13 21.58 -24.54
CA MET A 331 -23.42 22.47 -23.57
C MET A 331 -23.10 21.87 -22.19
N GLU A 332 -21.89 21.99 -21.62
CA GLU A 332 -20.64 22.66 -21.98
C GLU A 332 -19.53 22.13 -21.04
N GLN A 333 -18.31 21.98 -21.55
CA GLN A 333 -17.11 21.84 -20.71
C GLN A 333 -16.74 23.24 -20.20
N LYS A 334 -16.64 23.40 -18.87
CA LYS A 334 -16.02 24.58 -18.27
C LYS A 334 -14.51 24.35 -18.15
N LEU A 335 -13.78 25.30 -18.74
CA LEU A 335 -12.38 25.61 -18.49
C LEU A 335 -12.10 25.81 -17.01
#